data_AF-A0A841U1A5-F1
#
_entry.id   AF-A0A841U1A5-F1
#
_cell.length_a   1.000
_cell.length_b   1.000
_cell.length_c   1.000
_cell.angle_alpha   90.00
_cell.angle_beta   90.00
_cell.angle_gamma   90.00
#
_symmetry.space_group_name_H-M   'P 1'
#
loop_
_entity.id
_entity.type
_entity.pdbx_description
1 polymer ?
#
loop_
_entity_poly.entity_id
_entity_poly.type
_entity_poly.pdbx_seq_one_letter_code
_entity_poly.pdbx_strand_id
1 'polypeptide(L)'
;MAMSPSGLIWGADSTPELVFALIASILMGISSIVLFLAQAKQTGIFGFVSGVLLTIGNIGLAATFYGIFAYGDYPQDGTFVNTANAVSNGGMLLGTIILLVVTFRAKVFPRWYAAVFLLQLVSLGLPFLGDYFAAIWGLTYVLMGYSIFAGKTRRLDSDTSEQPSLAS
;
A
#
# COMPACT_ATOMS: atom_id res chain seq x y z
N MET A 1 -3.65 8.14 16.91
CA MET A 1 -4.18 7.97 15.55
C MET A 1 -3.19 8.64 14.62
N ALA A 2 -2.70 7.93 13.60
CA ALA A 2 -1.86 8.54 12.58
C ALA A 2 -2.74 9.51 11.78
N MET A 3 -2.55 10.83 11.96
CA MET A 3 -3.33 11.80 11.19
C MET A 3 -2.93 11.74 9.73
N SER A 4 -3.88 11.96 8.82
CA SER A 4 -3.52 12.19 7.43
C SER A 4 -3.01 13.64 7.29
N PRO A 5 -2.18 13.96 6.29
CA PRO A 5 -1.81 15.35 6.01
C PRO A 5 -3.03 16.26 5.78
N SER A 6 -4.14 15.70 5.26
CA SER A 6 -5.42 16.40 5.17
C SER A 6 -6.00 16.74 6.54
N GLY A 7 -5.83 15.89 7.56
CA GLY A 7 -6.21 16.19 8.94
C GLY A 7 -5.40 17.35 9.56
N LEU A 8 -4.15 17.55 9.13
CA LEU A 8 -3.35 18.71 9.54
C LEU A 8 -3.84 20.04 8.94
N ILE A 9 -4.47 19.99 7.75
CA ILE A 9 -4.96 21.18 7.03
C ILE A 9 -6.40 21.52 7.41
N TRP A 10 -7.29 20.51 7.45
CA TRP A 10 -8.74 20.68 7.63
C TRP A 10 -9.24 20.25 9.00
N GLY A 11 -8.38 19.72 9.86
CA GLY A 11 -8.73 19.19 11.18
C GLY A 11 -9.04 17.70 11.15
N ALA A 12 -8.75 17.03 12.28
CA ALA A 12 -9.03 15.62 12.49
C ALA A 12 -10.51 15.30 12.31
N ASP A 13 -10.82 14.20 11.64
CA ASP A 13 -12.18 13.69 11.43
C ASP A 13 -13.09 14.67 10.65
N SER A 14 -12.49 15.66 9.98
CA SER A 14 -13.21 16.57 9.11
C SER A 14 -13.73 15.84 7.87
N THR A 15 -14.87 16.27 7.32
CA THR A 15 -15.43 15.68 6.09
C THR A 15 -14.41 15.61 4.95
N PRO A 16 -13.59 16.65 4.68
CA PRO A 16 -12.54 16.57 3.65
C PRO A 16 -11.51 15.47 3.93
N GLU A 17 -11.05 15.32 5.17
CA GLU A 17 -10.09 14.25 5.54
C GLU A 17 -10.67 12.87 5.25
N LEU A 18 -11.90 12.60 5.68
CA LEU A 18 -12.56 11.31 5.49
C LEU A 18 -12.75 10.98 4.00
N VAL A 19 -13.06 11.99 3.18
CA VAL A 19 -13.21 11.81 1.72
C VAL A 19 -11.86 11.42 1.11
N PHE A 20 -10.79 12.12 1.45
CA PHE A 20 -9.45 11.79 0.96
C PHE A 20 -8.98 10.41 1.46
N ALA A 21 -9.29 10.05 2.70
CA ALA A 21 -8.95 8.75 3.25
C ALA A 21 -9.69 7.60 2.56
N LEU A 22 -10.98 7.78 2.23
CA LEU A 22 -11.76 6.82 1.45
C LEU A 22 -11.18 6.63 0.04
N ILE A 23 -10.94 7.73 -0.68
CA ILE A 23 -10.35 7.70 -2.03
C ILE A 23 -8.97 7.04 -2.00
N ALA A 24 -8.13 7.40 -1.04
CA ALA A 24 -6.80 6.81 -0.86
C ALA A 24 -6.91 5.29 -0.65
N SER A 25 -7.78 4.83 0.25
CA SER A 25 -7.95 3.41 0.54
C SER A 25 -8.36 2.60 -0.72
N ILE A 26 -9.26 3.13 -1.54
CA ILE A 26 -9.67 2.49 -2.81
C ILE A 26 -8.49 2.43 -3.78
N LEU A 27 -7.81 3.55 -4.01
CA LEU A 27 -6.67 3.63 -4.93
C LEU A 27 -5.50 2.74 -4.49
N MET A 28 -5.26 2.63 -3.19
CA MET A 28 -4.22 1.78 -2.62
C MET A 28 -4.56 0.30 -2.70
N GLY A 29 -5.84 -0.06 -2.57
CA GLY A 29 -6.33 -1.41 -2.86
C GLY A 29 -6.04 -1.82 -4.31
N ILE A 30 -6.44 -0.99 -5.28
CA ILE A 30 -6.18 -1.21 -6.71
C ILE A 30 -4.68 -1.30 -6.97
N SER A 31 -3.91 -0.36 -6.41
CA SER A 31 -2.47 -0.29 -6.62
C SER A 31 -1.75 -1.52 -6.04
N SER A 32 -2.22 -2.08 -4.93
CA SER A 32 -1.63 -3.30 -4.34
C SER A 32 -1.73 -4.50 -5.28
N ILE A 33 -2.82 -4.60 -6.04
CA ILE A 33 -3.01 -5.63 -7.08
C ILE A 33 -2.03 -5.38 -8.24
N VAL A 34 -1.92 -4.14 -8.73
CA VAL A 34 -1.00 -3.79 -9.82
C VAL A 34 0.46 -4.05 -9.42
N LEU A 35 0.83 -3.70 -8.18
CA LEU A 35 2.17 -3.98 -7.65
C LEU A 35 2.44 -5.47 -7.60
N PHE A 36 1.49 -6.30 -7.15
CA PHE A 36 1.60 -7.75 -7.22
C PHE A 36 1.82 -8.22 -8.66
N LEU A 37 0.98 -7.79 -9.62
CA LEU A 37 1.09 -8.20 -11.02
C LEU A 37 2.46 -7.84 -11.62
N ALA A 38 2.99 -6.66 -11.30
CA ALA A 38 4.28 -6.19 -11.81
C ALA A 38 5.48 -7.03 -11.33
N GLN A 39 5.36 -7.72 -10.20
CA GLN A 39 6.42 -8.56 -9.62
C GLN A 39 6.06 -10.06 -9.56
N ALA A 40 4.85 -10.44 -10.01
CA ALA A 40 4.28 -11.78 -9.84
C ALA A 40 5.21 -12.90 -10.32
N LYS A 41 5.92 -12.66 -11.43
CA LYS A 41 6.90 -13.61 -12.00
C LYS A 41 8.08 -13.91 -11.07
N GLN A 42 8.51 -12.96 -10.25
CA GLN A 42 9.66 -13.14 -9.34
C GLN A 42 9.26 -13.45 -7.90
N THR A 43 8.06 -13.04 -7.49
CA THR A 43 7.64 -13.08 -6.09
C THR A 43 6.79 -14.30 -5.74
N GLY A 44 6.22 -14.96 -6.76
CA GLY A 44 5.41 -16.16 -6.60
C GLY A 44 4.31 -16.00 -5.56
N ILE A 45 4.10 -17.05 -4.76
CA ILE A 45 3.03 -17.13 -3.76
C ILE A 45 3.14 -16.07 -2.66
N PHE A 46 4.36 -15.66 -2.27
CA PHE A 46 4.54 -14.65 -1.23
C PHE A 46 4.09 -13.26 -1.69
N GLY A 47 4.36 -12.91 -2.95
CA GLY A 47 3.83 -11.67 -3.54
C GLY A 47 2.30 -11.69 -3.63
N PHE A 48 1.73 -12.85 -3.96
CA PHE A 48 0.27 -13.02 -4.01
C PHE A 48 -0.36 -12.85 -2.63
N VAL A 49 0.15 -13.55 -1.61
CA VAL A 49 -0.33 -13.45 -0.22
C VAL A 49 -0.24 -12.01 0.27
N SER A 50 0.86 -11.32 0.02
CA SER A 50 1.01 -9.89 0.35
C SER A 50 -0.04 -9.03 -0.34
N GLY A 51 -0.25 -9.19 -1.65
CA GLY A 51 -1.25 -8.45 -2.41
C GLY A 51 -2.67 -8.67 -1.90
N VAL A 52 -3.04 -9.91 -1.57
CA VAL A 52 -4.35 -10.24 -0.98
C VAL A 52 -4.52 -9.58 0.39
N LEU A 53 -3.55 -9.72 1.28
CA LEU A 53 -3.60 -9.13 2.63
C LEU A 53 -3.73 -7.60 2.58
N LEU A 54 -2.98 -6.95 1.71
CA LEU A 54 -3.06 -5.49 1.51
C LEU A 54 -4.40 -5.08 0.90
N THR A 55 -4.95 -5.86 -0.03
CA THR A 55 -6.25 -5.58 -0.64
C THR A 55 -7.36 -5.68 0.39
N ILE A 56 -7.37 -6.75 1.21
CA ILE A 56 -8.35 -6.93 2.30
C ILE A 56 -8.25 -5.77 3.30
N GLY A 57 -7.03 -5.39 3.70
CA GLY A 57 -6.82 -4.27 4.63
C GLY A 57 -7.36 -2.94 4.08
N ASN A 58 -7.07 -2.64 2.81
CA ASN A 58 -7.57 -1.42 2.14
C ASN A 58 -9.10 -1.42 1.95
N ILE A 59 -9.71 -2.58 1.67
CA ILE A 59 -11.17 -2.72 1.63
C ILE A 59 -11.76 -2.46 3.03
N GLY A 60 -11.14 -2.98 4.09
CA GLY A 60 -11.58 -2.73 5.48
C GLY A 60 -11.52 -1.25 5.86
N LEU A 61 -10.45 -0.54 5.47
CA LEU A 61 -10.33 0.91 5.65
C LEU A 61 -11.41 1.66 4.85
N ALA A 62 -11.59 1.32 3.57
CA ALA A 62 -12.62 1.94 2.74
C ALA A 62 -14.03 1.71 3.31
N ALA A 63 -14.32 0.50 3.80
CA ALA A 63 -15.60 0.17 4.43
C ALA A 63 -15.81 0.98 5.72
N THR A 64 -14.76 1.22 6.50
CA THR A 64 -14.83 2.05 7.72
C THR A 64 -15.17 3.49 7.37
N PHE A 65 -14.45 4.10 6.43
CA PHE A 65 -14.74 5.48 5.99
C PHE A 65 -16.11 5.61 5.34
N TYR A 66 -16.50 4.65 4.50
CA TYR A 66 -17.84 4.60 3.93
C TYR A 66 -18.92 4.48 5.01
N GLY A 67 -18.69 3.65 6.04
CA GLY A 67 -19.59 3.50 7.18
C GLY A 67 -19.85 4.82 7.91
N ILE A 68 -18.81 5.63 8.11
CA ILE A 68 -18.95 6.98 8.70
C ILE A 68 -19.83 7.87 7.83
N PHE A 69 -19.66 7.84 6.50
CA PHE A 69 -20.53 8.59 5.59
C PHE A 69 -21.99 8.10 5.57
N ALA A 70 -22.20 6.78 5.66
CA ALA A 70 -23.52 6.18 5.56
C ALA A 70 -24.32 6.27 6.87
N TYR A 71 -23.65 6.19 8.03
CA TYR A 71 -24.28 6.07 9.34
C TYR A 71 -23.94 7.23 10.29
N GLY A 72 -23.03 8.12 9.93
CA GLY A 72 -22.71 9.35 10.65
C GLY A 72 -21.81 9.18 11.87
N ASP A 73 -21.36 7.96 12.17
CA ASP A 73 -20.52 7.67 13.33
C ASP A 73 -19.52 6.53 13.03
N TYR A 74 -18.48 6.44 13.83
CA TYR A 74 -17.54 5.33 13.79
C TYR A 74 -18.23 4.03 14.25
N PRO A 75 -17.79 2.87 13.73
CA PRO A 75 -18.32 1.59 14.19
C PRO A 75 -18.05 1.43 15.69
N GLN A 76 -19.10 1.20 16.46
CA GLN A 76 -18.99 1.06 17.92
C GLN A 76 -18.18 -0.17 18.30
N ASP A 77 -17.37 -0.03 19.35
CA ASP A 77 -16.54 -1.11 19.87
C ASP A 77 -17.39 -2.33 20.24
N GLY A 78 -17.00 -3.47 19.70
CA GLY A 78 -17.66 -4.75 19.93
C GLY A 78 -16.81 -5.89 19.42
N THR A 79 -17.08 -7.12 19.86
CA THR A 79 -16.26 -8.30 19.49
C THR A 79 -16.09 -8.43 17.98
N PHE A 80 -17.15 -8.17 17.21
CA PHE A 80 -17.10 -8.19 15.75
C PHE A 80 -16.21 -7.08 15.17
N VAL A 81 -16.44 -5.82 15.58
CA VAL A 81 -15.67 -4.66 15.11
C VAL A 81 -14.19 -4.78 15.46
N ASN A 82 -13.88 -5.21 16.68
CA ASN A 82 -12.51 -5.41 17.14
C ASN A 82 -11.80 -6.51 16.35
N THR A 83 -12.50 -7.62 16.07
CA THR A 83 -11.95 -8.72 15.27
C THR A 83 -11.74 -8.28 13.82
N ALA A 84 -12.71 -7.58 13.22
CA ALA A 84 -12.62 -7.07 11.85
C ALA A 84 -11.48 -6.03 11.70
N ASN A 85 -11.33 -5.13 12.68
CA ASN A 85 -10.24 -4.17 12.73
C ASN A 85 -8.89 -4.86 12.92
N ALA A 86 -8.80 -5.88 13.76
CA ALA A 86 -7.58 -6.66 13.95
C ALA A 86 -7.18 -7.41 12.66
N VAL A 87 -8.14 -8.01 11.95
CA VAL A 87 -7.88 -8.69 10.67
C VAL A 87 -7.48 -7.69 9.59
N SER A 88 -8.15 -6.56 9.49
CA SER A 88 -7.87 -5.55 8.45
C SER A 88 -6.51 -4.88 8.67
N ASN A 89 -6.26 -4.35 9.88
CA ASN A 89 -5.01 -3.67 10.20
C ASN A 89 -3.84 -4.65 10.32
N GLY A 90 -4.06 -5.82 10.94
CA GLY A 90 -3.06 -6.87 11.06
C GLY A 90 -2.69 -7.47 9.71
N GLY A 91 -3.69 -7.72 8.85
CA GLY A 91 -3.49 -8.14 7.47
C GLY A 91 -2.70 -7.12 6.67
N MET A 92 -3.06 -5.83 6.78
CA MET A 92 -2.32 -4.75 6.12
C MET A 92 -0.85 -4.70 6.56
N LEU A 93 -0.58 -4.69 7.87
CA LEU A 93 0.78 -4.66 8.42
C LEU A 93 1.60 -5.88 7.96
N LEU A 94 1.04 -7.08 8.11
CA LEU A 94 1.70 -8.31 7.69
C LEU A 94 1.93 -8.32 6.17
N GLY A 95 0.94 -7.87 5.40
CA GLY A 95 1.01 -7.72 3.96
C GLY A 95 2.13 -6.77 3.54
N THR A 96 2.29 -5.63 4.21
CA THR A 96 3.40 -4.67 3.98
C THR A 96 4.75 -5.28 4.33
N ILE A 97 4.87 -6.01 5.43
CA ILE A 97 6.12 -6.68 5.82
C ILE A 97 6.52 -7.73 4.77
N ILE A 98 5.58 -8.57 4.34
CA ILE A 98 5.82 -9.55 3.28
C ILE A 98 6.21 -8.83 1.99
N LEU A 99 5.51 -7.74 1.63
CA LEU A 99 5.81 -6.95 0.43
C LEU A 99 7.25 -6.45 0.46
N LEU A 100 7.68 -5.85 1.57
CA LEU A 100 9.05 -5.37 1.77
C LEU A 100 10.08 -6.47 1.52
N VAL A 101 9.92 -7.62 2.19
CA VAL A 101 10.85 -8.75 2.09
C VAL A 101 10.92 -9.26 0.65
N VAL A 102 9.76 -9.41 0.03
CA VAL A 102 9.62 -9.96 -1.31
C VAL A 102 10.15 -8.99 -2.36
N THR A 103 9.83 -7.70 -2.29
CA THR A 103 10.37 -6.65 -3.16
C THR A 103 11.89 -6.55 -3.04
N PHE A 104 12.44 -6.67 -1.82
CA PHE A 104 13.88 -6.70 -1.60
C PHE A 104 14.55 -7.94 -2.24
N ARG A 105 13.95 -9.13 -2.09
CA ARG A 105 14.48 -10.39 -2.65
C ARG A 105 14.34 -10.49 -4.17
N ALA A 106 13.23 -10.00 -4.71
CA ALA A 106 12.89 -10.12 -6.12
C ALA A 106 13.74 -9.23 -7.03
N LYS A 107 14.40 -8.19 -6.47
CA LYS A 107 15.29 -7.25 -7.19
C LYS A 107 14.65 -6.56 -8.41
N VAL A 108 13.31 -6.56 -8.49
CA VAL A 108 12.51 -5.94 -9.56
C VAL A 108 12.65 -4.41 -9.50
N PHE A 109 12.62 -3.90 -8.27
CA PHE A 109 12.78 -2.49 -7.96
C PHE A 109 14.19 -2.19 -7.43
N PRO A 110 14.68 -0.95 -7.62
CA PRO A 110 15.87 -0.46 -6.94
C PRO A 110 15.83 -0.71 -5.41
N ARG A 111 16.99 -1.01 -4.80
CA ARG A 111 17.06 -1.36 -3.38
C ARG A 111 16.58 -0.25 -2.43
N TRP A 112 16.60 1.00 -2.87
CA TRP A 112 16.13 2.13 -2.06
C TRP A 112 14.61 2.05 -1.78
N TYR A 113 13.82 1.32 -2.58
CA TYR A 113 12.41 1.08 -2.28
C TYR A 113 12.20 0.30 -0.98
N ALA A 114 13.11 -0.60 -0.62
CA ALA A 114 13.07 -1.27 0.67
C ALA A 114 13.29 -0.29 1.83
N ALA A 115 14.10 0.75 1.63
CA ALA A 115 14.27 1.81 2.63
C ALA A 115 13.00 2.65 2.79
N VAL A 116 12.23 2.88 1.72
CA VAL A 116 10.94 3.59 1.79
C VAL A 116 9.88 2.78 2.54
N PHE A 117 9.76 1.47 2.25
CA PHE A 117 8.89 0.58 3.02
C PHE A 117 9.31 0.49 4.49
N LEU A 118 10.61 0.46 4.76
CA LEU A 118 11.12 0.43 6.12
C LEU A 118 10.85 1.76 6.85
N LEU A 119 10.95 2.89 6.15
CA LEU A 119 10.53 4.20 6.67
C LEU A 119 9.03 4.23 6.99
N GLN A 120 8.19 3.64 6.14
CA GLN A 120 6.76 3.47 6.39
C GLN A 120 6.48 2.61 7.64
N LEU A 121 7.22 1.52 7.85
CA LEU A 121 7.03 0.67 9.03
C LEU A 121 7.53 1.37 10.31
N VAL A 122 8.65 2.09 10.21
CA VAL A 122 9.22 2.84 11.34
C VAL A 122 8.33 4.03 11.72
N SER A 123 7.64 4.66 10.77
CA SER A 123 6.73 5.76 11.08
C SER A 123 5.51 5.34 11.92
N LEU A 124 5.16 4.04 11.94
CA LEU A 124 4.14 3.52 12.87
C LEU A 124 4.61 3.51 14.33
N GLY A 125 5.93 3.42 14.58
CA GLY A 125 6.51 3.36 15.93
C GLY A 125 6.94 4.72 16.49
N LEU A 126 7.04 5.75 15.64
CA LEU A 126 7.53 7.07 16.05
C LEU A 126 6.38 8.09 16.08
N PRO A 127 6.08 8.70 17.25
CA PRO A 127 4.91 9.56 17.42
C PRO A 127 4.93 10.79 16.50
N PHE A 128 6.09 11.34 16.16
CA PHE A 128 6.20 12.50 15.26
C PHE A 128 6.08 12.17 13.76
N LEU A 129 6.27 10.90 13.38
CA LEU A 129 6.09 10.44 11.99
C LEU A 129 4.71 9.84 11.74
N GLY A 130 3.96 9.54 12.82
CA GLY A 130 2.61 9.01 12.74
C GLY A 130 1.70 9.89 11.88
N ASP A 131 1.78 11.21 12.03
CA ASP A 131 0.95 12.17 11.26
C ASP A 131 1.33 12.28 9.78
N TYR A 132 2.48 11.71 9.41
CA TYR A 132 2.94 11.62 8.03
C TYR A 132 2.87 10.18 7.50
N PHE A 133 2.43 9.22 8.31
CA PHE A 133 2.39 7.81 7.92
C PHE A 133 1.58 7.62 6.64
N ALA A 134 0.36 8.18 6.58
CA ALA A 134 -0.51 8.06 5.41
C ALA A 134 0.14 8.68 4.15
N ALA A 135 0.85 9.80 4.31
CA ALA A 135 1.61 10.42 3.22
C ALA A 135 2.78 9.54 2.75
N ILE A 136 3.60 9.04 3.68
CA ILE A 136 4.75 8.18 3.38
C ILE A 136 4.27 6.88 2.71
N TRP A 137 3.18 6.32 3.20
CA TRP A 137 2.57 5.11 2.65
C TRP A 137 2.07 5.35 1.23
N GLY A 138 1.28 6.41 0.99
CA GLY A 138 0.84 6.78 -0.36
C GLY A 138 1.99 7.09 -1.31
N LEU A 139 3.02 7.81 -0.85
CA LEU A 139 4.22 8.12 -1.63
C LEU A 139 4.97 6.87 -2.08
N THR A 140 5.04 5.84 -1.22
CA THR A 140 5.65 4.55 -1.56
C THR A 140 4.99 3.95 -2.82
N TYR A 141 3.66 3.96 -2.85
CA TYR A 141 2.87 3.44 -3.96
C TYR A 141 3.05 4.28 -5.23
N VAL A 142 3.04 5.61 -5.12
CA VAL A 142 3.28 6.51 -6.26
C VAL A 142 4.66 6.28 -6.86
N LEU A 143 5.71 6.20 -6.02
CA LEU A 143 7.07 5.98 -6.49
C LEU A 143 7.22 4.63 -7.19
N MET A 144 6.58 3.57 -6.67
CA MET A 144 6.63 2.25 -7.31
C MET A 144 5.86 2.23 -8.63
N GLY A 145 4.65 2.82 -8.65
CA GLY A 145 3.85 2.99 -9.86
C GLY A 145 4.59 3.77 -10.94
N TYR A 146 5.26 4.86 -10.57
CA TYR A 146 6.13 5.62 -11.48
C TYR A 146 7.29 4.78 -12.03
N SER A 147 7.94 3.95 -11.21
CA SER A 147 9.00 3.06 -11.71
C SER A 147 8.51 2.00 -12.67
N ILE A 148 7.30 1.48 -12.48
CA ILE A 148 6.65 0.56 -13.42
C ILE A 148 6.37 1.30 -14.73
N PHE A 149 5.73 2.47 -14.65
CA PHE A 149 5.35 3.26 -15.82
C PHE A 149 6.56 3.76 -16.63
N ALA A 150 7.61 4.21 -15.96
CA ALA A 150 8.83 4.71 -16.59
C ALA A 150 9.77 3.59 -17.08
N GLY A 151 9.39 2.32 -16.97
CA GLY A 151 10.23 1.19 -17.38
C GLY A 151 11.52 1.04 -16.56
N LYS A 152 11.64 1.73 -15.42
CA LYS A 152 12.85 1.74 -14.57
C LYS A 152 12.97 0.48 -13.70
N THR A 153 12.18 -0.55 -13.96
CA THR A 153 12.33 -1.86 -13.35
C THR A 153 13.56 -2.53 -13.97
N ARG A 154 14.44 -3.06 -13.11
CA ARG A 154 15.86 -3.34 -13.42
C ARG A 154 16.10 -4.40 -14.51
N ARG A 155 15.07 -4.94 -15.16
CA ARG A 155 15.17 -6.13 -16.01
C ARG A 155 14.15 -6.28 -17.14
N LEU A 156 13.20 -5.35 -17.37
CA LEU A 156 12.42 -5.39 -18.64
C LEU A 156 13.35 -5.22 -19.86
N ASP A 157 14.49 -4.57 -19.68
CA ASP A 157 15.51 -4.42 -20.72
C ASP A 157 16.26 -5.71 -21.06
N SER A 158 16.29 -6.75 -20.20
CA SER A 158 17.05 -7.97 -20.52
C SER A 158 16.29 -8.99 -21.35
N ASP A 159 14.96 -8.88 -21.43
CA ASP A 159 14.14 -9.76 -22.30
C ASP A 159 13.94 -9.16 -23.70
N THR A 160 14.26 -7.87 -23.91
CA THR A 160 14.16 -7.22 -25.23
C THR A 160 15.48 -7.30 -26.01
N SER A 161 16.60 -7.60 -25.34
CA SER A 161 17.91 -7.81 -25.97
C SER A 161 18.11 -9.21 -26.58
N GLU A 162 17.14 -10.11 -26.46
CA GLU A 162 17.14 -11.44 -27.11
C GLU A 162 16.06 -11.57 -28.18
N GLN A 163 15.83 -10.53 -29.00
CA GLN A 163 15.36 -10.78 -30.36
C GLN A 163 16.59 -11.14 -31.20
N PRO A 164 16.77 -12.42 -31.61
CA PRO A 164 17.78 -12.73 -32.60
C PRO A 164 17.42 -11.94 -33.86
N SER A 165 18.40 -11.20 -34.39
CA SER A 165 18.31 -10.62 -35.71
C SER A 165 17.89 -11.73 -36.68
N LEU A 166 16.64 -11.67 -37.15
CA LEU A 166 16.20 -12.47 -38.28
C LEU A 166 16.95 -11.93 -39.49
N ALA A 167 18.12 -12.53 -39.72
CA ALA A 167 18.78 -12.54 -41.00
C ALA A 167 17.93 -13.41 -41.94
N SER A 168 17.22 -12.76 -42.86
CA SER A 168 17.00 -13.20 -44.25
C SER A 168 16.29 -12.10 -45.01
#